data_AF-A0A956UGN3-F1
#
_entry.id   AF-A0A956UGN3-F1
#
_cell.length_a   1.000
_cell.length_b   1.000
_cell.length_c   1.000
_cell.angle_alpha   90.00
_cell.angle_beta   90.00
_cell.angle_gamma   90.00
#
_symmetry.space_group_name_H-M   'P 1'
#
loop_
_entity.id
_entity.type
_entity.pdbx_description
1 polymer ?
#
loop_
_entity_poly.entity_id
_entity_poly.type
_entity_poly.pdbx_seq_one_letter_code
_entity_poly.pdbx_strand_id
1 'polypeptide(L)' 'MHHPFSFAHHRPNRSRRATLSAMQYPRIVAKVGTSLLTANSDRLDLEAMSRIVGQVVRLRAAGHQVAVVSSGA' A
#
# COMPACT_ATOMS: atom_id res chain seq x y z
N MET A 1 33.92 -6.40 -8.83
CA MET A 1 32.77 -6.97 -8.10
C MET A 1 31.74 -5.87 -7.84
N HIS A 2 30.71 -5.74 -8.68
CA HIS A 2 29.55 -4.88 -8.41
C HIS A 2 28.32 -5.58 -9.00
N HIS A 3 27.42 -6.07 -8.15
CA HIS A 3 26.11 -6.56 -8.57
C HIS A 3 25.10 -5.40 -8.57
N PRO A 4 24.41 -5.11 -9.68
CA PRO A 4 23.33 -4.14 -9.69
C PRO A 4 22.07 -4.76 -9.07
N PHE A 5 21.48 -4.08 -8.10
CA PHE A 5 20.16 -4.40 -7.56
C PHE A 5 19.10 -4.15 -8.64
N SER A 6 18.48 -5.21 -9.15
CA SER A 6 17.38 -5.15 -10.11
C SER A 6 16.05 -4.95 -9.38
N PHE A 7 15.44 -3.77 -9.55
CA PHE A 7 14.06 -3.52 -9.14
C PHE A 7 13.09 -4.17 -10.14
N ALA A 8 12.50 -5.30 -9.75
CA ALA A 8 11.45 -5.94 -10.52
C ALA A 8 10.15 -5.09 -10.47
N HIS A 9 9.83 -4.41 -11.57
CA HIS A 9 8.48 -3.90 -11.80
C HIS A 9 7.51 -5.07 -11.98
N HIS A 10 6.71 -5.36 -10.95
CA HIS A 10 5.60 -6.31 -11.05
C HIS A 10 4.53 -5.75 -11.99
N ARG A 11 4.67 -5.96 -13.31
CA ARG A 11 3.56 -5.80 -14.25
C ARG A 11 2.70 -7.06 -14.20
N PRO A 12 1.42 -7.00 -13.76
CA PRO A 12 0.57 -8.16 -13.83
C PRO A 12 0.34 -8.54 -15.30
N ASN A 13 0.67 -9.80 -15.62
CA ASN A 13 0.49 -10.40 -16.94
C ASN A 13 -0.98 -10.40 -17.35
N ARG A 14 -1.29 -9.84 -18.55
CA ARG A 14 -2.66 -9.61 -19.07
C ARG A 14 -3.45 -10.89 -19.37
N SER A 15 -2.88 -12.07 -19.13
CA SER A 15 -3.50 -13.38 -19.36
C SER A 15 -3.98 -14.13 -18.11
N ARG A 16 -3.90 -13.55 -16.89
CA ARG A 16 -4.51 -14.13 -15.66
C ARG A 16 -5.96 -13.68 -15.43
N ARG A 17 -6.82 -13.86 -16.43
CA ARG A 17 -8.28 -13.77 -16.24
C ARG A 17 -8.87 -15.14 -15.82
N ALA A 18 -8.09 -15.94 -15.10
CA ALA A 18 -8.62 -16.99 -14.25
C ALA A 18 -9.19 -16.28 -13.02
N THR A 19 -10.51 -16.21 -12.94
CA THR A 19 -11.34 -15.89 -11.76
C THR A 19 -10.58 -15.13 -10.66
N LEU A 20 -10.69 -13.80 -10.63
CA LEU A 20 -10.17 -12.93 -9.55
C LEU A 20 -10.83 -13.21 -8.18
N SER A 21 -11.69 -14.22 -8.08
CA SER A 21 -12.22 -14.74 -6.83
C SER A 21 -11.12 -15.51 -6.10
N ALA A 22 -10.66 -14.93 -4.99
CA ALA A 22 -9.80 -15.51 -3.96
C ALA A 22 -8.27 -15.35 -4.09
N MET A 23 -7.76 -14.29 -4.72
CA MET A 23 -6.42 -13.80 -4.34
C MET A 23 -6.50 -13.19 -2.94
N GLN A 24 -6.44 -14.03 -1.92
CA GLN A 24 -6.24 -13.61 -0.54
C GLN A 24 -4.79 -13.16 -0.39
N TYR A 25 -4.60 -11.89 -0.06
CA TYR A 25 -3.27 -11.32 0.20
C TYR A 25 -3.03 -11.31 1.72
N PRO A 26 -2.49 -12.38 2.32
CA PRO A 26 -2.34 -12.45 3.78
C PRO A 26 -1.46 -11.34 4.37
N ARG A 27 -0.57 -10.75 3.54
CA ARG A 27 0.30 -9.63 3.90
C ARG A 27 0.17 -8.49 2.90
N ILE A 28 -0.03 -7.29 3.42
CA ILE A 28 -0.22 -6.06 2.66
C ILE A 28 0.80 -5.02 3.13
N VAL A 29 1.57 -4.48 2.19
CA VAL A 29 2.40 -3.30 2.44
C VAL A 29 1.76 -2.13 1.70
N ALA A 30 1.16 -1.21 2.45
CA ALA A 30 0.54 -0.01 1.91
C ALA A 30 1.56 1.13 1.89
N LYS A 31 2.00 1.53 0.70
CA LYS A 31 2.84 2.73 0.55
C LYS A 31 1.95 3.96 0.43
N VAL A 32 2.17 4.94 1.30
CA VAL A 32 1.42 6.20 1.32
C VAL A 32 2.38 7.34 0.99
N GLY A 33 2.11 8.07 -0.09
CA GLY A 33 2.91 9.22 -0.49
C GLY A 33 2.64 10.46 0.35
N THR A 34 3.63 11.35 0.47
CA THR A 34 3.56 12.60 1.24
C THR A 34 2.35 13.46 0.86
N SER A 35 2.08 13.68 -0.43
CA SER A 35 0.92 14.45 -0.90
C SER A 35 -0.43 13.93 -0.38
N LEU A 36 -0.57 12.62 -0.16
CA LEU A 36 -1.79 12.03 0.38
C LEU A 36 -1.90 12.25 1.89
N LEU A 37 -0.76 12.34 2.59
CA LEU A 37 -0.70 12.62 4.02
C LEU A 37 -0.85 14.10 4.32
N THR A 38 -0.58 14.98 3.35
CA THR A 38 -0.56 16.43 3.57
C THR A 38 -1.59 17.22 2.77
N ALA A 39 -2.39 16.55 1.92
CA ALA A 39 -3.27 17.20 0.96
C ALA A 39 -2.55 18.23 0.06
N ASN A 40 -1.30 17.95 -0.30
CA ASN A 40 -0.38 18.87 -1.01
C ASN A 40 -0.05 20.17 -0.25
N SER A 41 -0.22 20.17 1.07
CA SER A 41 0.26 21.23 1.96
C SER A 41 1.55 20.82 2.68
N ASP A 42 2.08 21.72 3.51
CA ASP A 42 3.22 21.47 4.39
C ASP A 42 2.81 20.89 5.76
N ARG A 43 1.53 20.54 5.92
CA ARG A 43 0.97 20.02 7.17
C ARG A 43 0.27 18.70 6.95
N LEU A 44 0.26 17.87 7.97
CA LEU A 44 -0.52 16.65 7.99
C LEU A 44 -2.02 16.95 7.89
N ASP A 45 -2.67 16.27 6.95
CA ASP A 45 -4.11 16.18 6.85
C ASP A 45 -4.61 15.03 7.75
N LEU A 46 -5.13 15.41 8.92
CA LEU A 46 -5.66 14.47 9.91
C LEU A 46 -6.88 13.70 9.40
N GLU A 47 -7.66 14.27 8.48
CA GLU A 47 -8.81 13.60 7.91
C GLU A 47 -8.36 12.49 6.95
N ALA A 48 -7.40 12.78 6.07
CA ALA A 48 -6.78 11.78 5.21
C ALA A 48 -6.12 10.66 6.04
N MET A 49 -5.39 11.02 7.10
CA MET A 49 -4.79 10.08 8.04
C MET A 49 -5.84 9.17 8.70
N SER A 50 -6.93 9.74 9.20
CA SER A 50 -8.03 8.99 9.82
C SER A 50 -8.65 7.98 8.85
N ARG A 51 -8.87 8.39 7.58
CA ARG A 51 -9.39 7.50 6.54
C ARG A 51 -8.44 6.34 6.24
N ILE A 52 -7.13 6.59 6.16
CA ILE A 52 -6.11 5.54 5.96
C ILE A 52 -6.12 4.57 7.13
N VAL A 53 -6.12 5.06 8.36
CA VAL A 53 -6.20 4.22 9.58
C VAL A 53 -7.46 3.37 9.56
N GLY A 54 -8.62 3.94 9.21
CA GLY A 54 -9.87 3.20 9.09
C GLY A 54 -9.84 2.09 8.03
N GLN A 55 -9.08 2.25 6.95
CA GLN A 55 -8.85 1.17 5.97
C GLN A 55 -7.95 0.06 6.55
N VAL A 56 -6.86 0.43 7.23
CA VAL A 56 -5.94 -0.53 7.87
C VAL A 56 -6.64 -1.35 8.93
N VAL A 57 -7.48 -0.73 9.76
CA VAL A 57 -8.28 -1.43 10.78
C VAL A 57 -9.19 -2.47 10.15
N ARG A 58 -9.92 -2.12 9.09
CA ARG A 58 -10.80 -3.06 8.37
C ARG A 58 -10.03 -4.24 7.78
N LEU A 59 -8.85 -4.00 7.20
CA LEU A 59 -8.00 -5.07 6.66
C LEU A 59 -7.48 -5.99 7.76
N ARG A 60 -7.03 -5.43 8.89
CA ARG A 60 -6.58 -6.22 10.05
C ARG A 60 -7.72 -7.04 10.65
N ALA A 61 -8.92 -6.47 10.79
CA ALA A 61 -10.11 -7.18 11.24
C ALA A 61 -10.51 -8.33 10.30
N ALA A 62 -10.24 -8.19 9.00
CA ALA A 62 -10.42 -9.24 8.01
C ALA A 62 -9.28 -10.28 7.99
N GLY A 63 -8.35 -10.27 8.96
CA GLY A 63 -7.27 -11.25 9.11
C GLY A 63 -5.98 -10.94 8.34
N HIS A 64 -5.84 -9.75 7.77
CA HIS A 64 -4.66 -9.37 6.99
C HIS A 64 -3.58 -8.78 7.90
N GLN A 65 -2.32 -9.12 7.65
CA GLN A 65 -1.19 -8.41 8.25
C GLN A 65 -0.85 -7.19 7.39
N VAL A 66 -0.91 -6.00 7.99
CA VAL A 66 -0.74 -4.73 7.26
C VAL A 66 0.40 -3.93 7.85
N ALA A 67 1.35 -3.55 6.98
CA ALA A 67 2.40 -2.57 7.24
C ALA A 67 2.16 -1.32 6.39
N VAL A 68 2.30 -0.15 6.98
CA VAL A 68 2.18 1.15 6.28
C VAL A 68 3.58 1.74 6.15
N VAL A 69 3.93 2.22 4.96
CA VAL A 69 5.21 2.87 4.68
C VAL A 69 4.95 4.25 4.09
N SER A 70 5.38 5.31 4.78
CA SER A 70 5.33 6.69 4.29
C SER A 70 6.70 7.16 3.80
N SER A 71 6.75 8.04 2.79
CA SER A 71 7.99 8.65 2.27
C SER A 71 8.59 9.76 3.17
N GLY A 72 7.97 10.04 4.32
CA GLY A 72 8.23 11.21 5.15
C GLY A 72 7.08 12.18 4.99
N ALA A 73 6.32 12.37 6.07
CA ALA A 73 5.23 13.34 6.13
C ALA A 73 5.81 14.74 6.31
#